data_AF-A0A919ZFY1-F1
#
_entry.id   AF-A0A919ZFY1-F1
#
_cell.length_a   1.000
_cell.length_b   1.000
_cell.length_c   1.000
_cell.angle_alpha   90.00
_cell.angle_beta   90.00
_cell.angle_gamma   90.00
#
_symmetry.space_group_name_H-M   'P 1'
#
loop_
_entity.id
_entity.type
_entity.pdbx_description
1 polymer ?
#
loop_
_entity_poly.entity_id
_entity_poly.type
_entity_poly.pdbx_seq_one_letter_code
_entity_poly.pdbx_strand_id
1 'polypeptide(L)'
;MPIIAVMILFYAVGHWNAFFNALIYLTDRGKYPLQLILREILIQGQMADMVDMADDSLAKKIMEVEVIKYAVVVIANLPVLILYPFLQKYFVKGVMIGALKG
;
A
#
# COMPACT_ATOMS: atom_id res chain seq x y z
N MET A 1 1.02 -14.42 25.63
CA MET A 1 0.76 -13.17 24.88
C MET A 1 0.81 -13.26 23.34
N PRO A 2 0.52 -14.39 22.66
CA PRO A 2 0.48 -14.40 21.18
C PRO A 2 -0.73 -13.63 20.61
N ILE A 3 -1.86 -13.59 21.33
CA ILE A 3 -3.08 -12.89 20.90
C ILE A 3 -2.87 -11.37 20.77
N ILE A 4 -2.13 -10.76 21.70
CA ILE A 4 -1.83 -9.31 21.65
C ILE A 4 -0.96 -8.99 20.43
N ALA A 5 0.06 -9.82 20.14
CA ALA A 5 0.91 -9.65 18.96
C ALA A 5 0.09 -9.76 17.66
N VAL A 6 -0.85 -10.69 17.60
CA VAL A 6 -1.78 -10.84 16.47
C VAL A 6 -2.69 -9.61 16.34
N MET A 7 -3.26 -9.10 17.44
CA MET A 7 -4.11 -7.91 17.42
C MET A 7 -3.37 -6.66 16.96
N ILE A 8 -2.17 -6.41 17.50
CA ILE A 8 -1.31 -5.27 17.11
C ILE A 8 -0.99 -5.36 15.63
N LEU A 9 -0.68 -6.56 15.13
CA LEU A 9 -0.43 -6.75 13.70
C LEU A 9 -1.64 -6.37 12.85
N PHE A 10 -2.80 -6.98 13.13
CA PHE A 10 -3.99 -6.74 12.33
C PHE A 10 -4.35 -5.25 12.31
N TYR A 11 -4.19 -4.59 13.46
CA TYR A 11 -4.36 -3.15 13.55
C TYR A 11 -3.33 -2.37 12.74
N ALA A 12 -2.04 -2.70 12.85
CA ALA A 12 -0.96 -2.01 12.13
C ALA A 12 -1.09 -2.15 10.61
N VAL A 13 -1.35 -3.37 10.11
CA VAL A 13 -1.57 -3.63 8.68
C VAL A 13 -2.85 -2.96 8.19
N GLY A 14 -3.92 -2.99 8.99
CA GLY A 14 -5.17 -2.32 8.67
C GLY A 14 -5.01 -0.81 8.58
N HIS A 15 -4.29 -0.21 9.52
CA HIS A 15 -4.00 1.23 9.53
C HIS A 15 -3.08 1.64 8.38
N TRP A 16 -2.04 0.84 8.09
CA TRP A 16 -1.14 1.08 6.95
C TRP A 16 -1.88 1.09 5.61
N ASN A 17 -2.88 0.24 5.46
CA ASN A 17 -3.69 0.14 4.24
C ASN A 17 -4.94 1.04 4.25
N ALA A 18 -5.12 1.90 5.25
CA ALA A 18 -6.33 2.70 5.43
C ALA A 18 -6.43 3.89 4.44
N PHE A 19 -6.74 3.60 3.18
CA PHE A 19 -6.91 4.64 2.15
C PHE A 19 -8.29 5.32 2.20
N PHE A 20 -9.37 4.57 2.48
CA PHE A 20 -10.74 5.08 2.38
C PHE A 20 -11.12 6.01 3.53
N ASN A 21 -10.74 5.64 4.76
CA ASN A 21 -10.91 6.54 5.91
C ASN A 21 -10.12 7.83 5.72
N ALA A 22 -8.88 7.74 5.24
CA ALA A 22 -8.07 8.90 4.93
C ALA A 22 -8.71 9.81 3.87
N LEU A 23 -9.27 9.22 2.80
CA LEU A 23 -9.97 9.96 1.75
C LEU A 23 -11.18 10.77 2.28
N ILE A 24 -11.93 10.20 3.23
CA ILE A 24 -13.15 10.84 3.76
C ILE A 24 -12.79 11.95 4.76
N TYR A 25 -11.83 11.69 5.65
CA TYR A 25 -11.58 12.55 6.80
C TYR A 25 -10.43 13.55 6.62
N LEU A 26 -9.55 13.35 5.63
CA LEU A 26 -8.40 14.23 5.42
C LEU A 26 -8.64 15.16 4.24
N THR A 27 -8.60 16.46 4.52
CA THR A 27 -8.69 17.54 3.52
C THR A 27 -7.35 18.23 3.30
N ASP A 28 -6.43 18.11 4.26
CA ASP A 28 -5.10 18.71 4.20
C ASP A 28 -4.08 17.74 3.59
N ARG A 29 -3.47 18.15 2.48
CA ARG A 29 -2.50 17.36 1.71
C ARG A 29 -1.27 17.00 2.54
N GLY A 30 -0.88 17.82 3.53
CA GLY A 30 0.24 17.55 4.43
C GLY A 30 -0.01 16.36 5.36
N LYS A 31 -1.26 15.87 5.46
CA LYS A 31 -1.65 14.73 6.30
C LYS A 31 -1.96 13.48 5.48
N TYR A 32 -1.82 13.53 4.15
CA TYR A 32 -2.21 12.42 3.30
C TYR A 32 -1.30 11.22 3.57
N PRO A 33 -1.87 10.06 3.93
CA PRO A 33 -1.08 8.84 4.02
C PRO A 33 -0.62 8.44 2.62
N LEU A 34 0.47 7.67 2.59
CA LEU A 34 1.07 7.17 1.35
C LEU A 34 0.03 6.52 0.43
N GLN A 35 -0.92 5.79 1.00
CA GLN A 35 -1.97 5.06 0.28
C GLN A 35 -2.94 5.99 -0.47
N LEU A 36 -3.19 7.19 0.07
CA LEU A 36 -4.03 8.20 -0.60
C LEU A 36 -3.26 8.87 -1.75
N ILE A 37 -1.97 9.15 -1.54
CA ILE A 37 -1.07 9.70 -2.56
C ILE A 37 -0.90 8.72 -3.72
N LEU A 38 -0.71 7.42 -3.44
CA LEU A 38 -0.70 6.37 -4.46
C LEU A 38 -1.94 6.45 -5.34
N ARG A 39 -3.12 6.50 -4.73
CA ARG A 39 -4.39 6.55 -5.45
C ARG A 39 -4.48 7.79 -6.34
N GLU A 40 -4.02 8.95 -5.85
CA GLU A 40 -3.99 10.18 -6.62
C GLU A 40 -3.11 10.05 -7.87
N ILE A 41 -1.88 9.52 -7.71
CA ILE A 41 -0.94 9.25 -8.81
C ILE A 41 -1.54 8.26 -9.80
N LEU A 42 -2.19 7.19 -9.32
CA LEU A 42 -2.83 6.18 -10.16
C LEU A 42 -3.94 6.75 -11.05
N ILE A 43 -4.79 7.60 -10.50
CA ILE A 43 -5.91 8.24 -11.22
C ILE A 43 -5.37 9.28 -12.21
N GLN A 44 -4.36 10.07 -11.82
CA GLN A 44 -3.73 11.06 -12.69
C GLN A 44 -3.04 10.40 -13.90
N GLY A 45 -2.36 9.26 -13.71
CA GLY A 45 -1.75 8.50 -14.79
C GLY A 45 -2.77 8.00 -15.82
N GLN A 46 -3.93 7.51 -15.38
CA GLN A 46 -4.99 7.04 -16.30
C GLN A 46 -5.60 8.16 -17.16
N MET A 47 -5.66 9.39 -16.67
CA MET A 47 -6.13 10.52 -17.48
C MET A 47 -5.09 10.95 -18.54
N ALA A 48 -3.79 10.78 -18.25
CA ALA A 48 -2.72 11.09 -19.20
C ALA A 48 -2.71 10.11 -20.38
N ASP A 49 -2.98 8.83 -20.14
CA ASP A 49 -3.07 7.79 -21.18
C ASP A 49 -4.25 7.99 -22.15
N MET A 50 -5.30 8.72 -21.73
CA MET A 50 -6.45 9.04 -22.59
C MET A 50 -6.25 10.30 -23.45
N VAL A 51 -5.20 11.08 -23.24
CA VAL A 51 -4.87 12.26 -24.05
C VAL A 51 -3.91 11.85 -25.16
N ASP A 52 -4.36 12.07 -26.39
CA ASP A 52 -3.75 11.66 -27.67
C ASP A 52 -2.20 11.72 -27.71
N MET A 53 -1.57 10.60 -28.10
CA MET A 53 -0.11 10.39 -28.14
C MET A 53 0.55 11.01 -29.38
N ALA A 54 0.10 12.19 -29.83
CA ALA A 54 0.63 12.83 -31.03
C ALA A 54 1.96 13.59 -30.80
N ASP A 55 2.39 13.73 -29.54
CA ASP A 55 3.61 14.47 -29.14
C ASP A 55 4.60 13.55 -28.40
N ASP A 56 5.79 13.37 -28.98
CA ASP A 56 6.88 12.53 -28.44
C ASP A 56 7.37 13.03 -27.07
N SER A 57 7.18 14.33 -26.76
CA SER A 57 7.47 14.89 -25.45
C SER A 57 6.45 14.45 -24.38
N LEU A 58 5.19 14.23 -24.78
CA LEU A 58 4.11 13.76 -23.91
C LEU A 58 4.30 12.27 -23.58
N ALA A 59 4.72 11.47 -24.57
CA ALA A 59 4.99 10.04 -24.39
C ALA A 59 6.10 9.77 -23.36
N LYS A 60 7.18 10.56 -23.35
CA LYS A 60 8.23 10.45 -22.32
C LYS A 60 7.73 10.78 -20.92
N LYS A 61 6.87 11.80 -20.81
CA LYS A 61 6.30 12.24 -19.54
C LYS A 61 5.34 11.21 -18.93
N ILE A 62 4.57 10.52 -19.78
CA ILE A 62 3.72 9.39 -19.36
C ILE A 62 4.59 8.25 -18.81
N MET A 63 5.65 7.87 -19.51
CA MET A 63 6.60 6.85 -19.02
C MET A 63 7.22 7.22 -17.66
N GLU A 64 7.60 8.48 -17.45
CA GLU A 64 8.11 8.94 -16.15
C GLU A 64 7.07 8.80 -15.02
N VAL A 65 5.80 9.13 -15.30
CA VAL A 65 4.70 8.97 -14.34
C VAL A 65 4.45 7.50 -14.01
N GLU A 66 4.52 6.61 -15.01
CA GLU A 66 4.41 5.17 -14.78
C GLU A 66 5.54 4.63 -13.90
N VAL A 67 6.79 5.04 -14.15
CA VAL A 67 7.94 4.64 -13.32
C VAL A 67 7.75 5.10 -11.88
N ILE A 68 7.30 6.34 -11.67
CA ILE A 68 7.00 6.85 -10.32
C ILE A 68 5.89 6.05 -9.65
N LYS A 69 4.80 5.75 -10.38
CA LYS A 69 3.71 4.90 -9.91
C LYS A 69 4.21 3.54 -9.45
N TYR A 70 4.99 2.83 -10.27
CA TYR A 70 5.53 1.53 -9.91
C TYR A 70 6.53 1.59 -8.75
N ALA A 71 7.42 2.58 -8.73
CA ALA A 71 8.37 2.78 -7.63
C ALA A 71 7.65 3.01 -6.29
N VAL A 72 6.62 3.85 -6.30
CA VAL A 72 5.84 4.17 -5.10
C VAL A 72 5.03 2.96 -4.61
N VAL A 73 4.48 2.13 -5.52
CA VAL A 73 3.83 0.86 -5.15
C VAL A 73 4.79 -0.11 -4.47
N VAL A 74 6.01 -0.24 -4.99
CA VAL A 74 7.03 -1.10 -4.38
C VAL A 74 7.41 -0.60 -2.99
N ILE A 75 7.64 0.70 -2.83
CA ILE A 75 7.99 1.32 -1.54
C ILE A 75 6.85 1.19 -0.53
N ALA A 76 5.58 1.33 -0.96
CA ALA A 76 4.42 1.21 -0.07
C ALA A 76 4.23 -0.21 0.49
N ASN A 77 4.59 -1.23 -0.29
CA ASN A 77 4.49 -2.64 0.11
C ASN A 77 5.74 -3.14 0.87
N LEU A 78 6.88 -2.47 0.73
CA LEU A 78 8.15 -2.88 1.33
C LEU A 78 8.09 -3.06 2.87
N PRO A 79 7.47 -2.16 3.66
CA PRO A 79 7.37 -2.34 5.11
C PRO A 79 6.57 -3.59 5.51
N VAL A 80 5.51 -3.91 4.77
CA VAL A 80 4.70 -5.12 5.00
C VAL A 80 5.53 -6.37 4.72
N LEU A 81 6.33 -6.36 3.64
CA LEU A 81 7.23 -7.45 3.30
C LEU A 81 8.34 -7.65 4.36
N ILE A 82 8.90 -6.56 4.90
CA ILE A 82 9.89 -6.63 5.98
C ILE A 82 9.28 -7.15 7.27
N LEU A 83 8.03 -6.79 7.57
CA LEU A 83 7.30 -7.29 8.74
C LEU A 83 6.99 -8.79 8.61
N TYR A 84 6.71 -9.28 7.39
CA TYR A 84 6.34 -10.68 7.12
C TYR A 84 7.18 -11.76 7.85
N PRO A 85 8.53 -11.78 7.81
CA PRO A 85 9.34 -12.77 8.53
C PRO A 85 9.20 -12.70 10.06
N PHE A 86 9.00 -11.51 10.63
CA PHE A 86 8.76 -11.37 12.07
C PHE A 86 7.42 -11.99 12.45
N LEU A 87 6.42 -11.80 11.61
CA LEU A 87 5.05 -12.29 11.84
C LEU A 87 4.96 -13.79 11.65
N GLN A 88 5.63 -14.33 10.64
CA GLN A 88 5.71 -15.77 10.38
C GLN A 88 6.14 -16.53 11.65
N LYS A 89 7.10 -16.03 12.43
CA LYS A 89 7.56 -16.67 13.67
C LYS A 89 6.45 -16.80 14.74
N TYR A 90 5.52 -15.85 14.81
CA TYR A 90 4.41 -15.86 15.77
C TYR A 90 3.21 -16.66 15.26
N PHE A 91 2.91 -16.59 13.96
CA PHE A 91 1.83 -17.37 13.36
C PHE A 91 2.14 -18.85 13.23
N VAL A 92 3.38 -19.25 12.92
CA VAL A 92 3.76 -20.68 12.87
C VAL A 92 3.58 -21.33 14.26
N LYS A 93 3.77 -20.58 15.34
CA LYS A 93 3.50 -21.07 16.71
C LYS A 93 2.01 -21.02 17.08
N GLY A 94 1.26 -20.01 16.64
CA GLY A 94 -0.16 -19.84 16.99
C GLY A 94 -1.13 -20.68 16.15
N VAL A 95 -0.90 -20.77 14.84
CA VAL A 95 -1.76 -21.52 13.89
C VAL A 95 -1.52 -23.02 13.99
N MET A 96 -0.27 -23.48 14.21
CA MET A 96 -0.03 -24.92 14.43
C MET A 96 -0.73 -25.44 15.69
N ILE A 97 -0.89 -24.64 16.74
CA ILE A 97 -1.64 -25.04 17.94
C ILE A 97 -3.15 -25.17 17.64
N GLY A 98 -3.70 -24.35 16.74
CA GLY A 98 -5.10 -24.43 16.30
C GLY A 98 -5.36 -25.59 15.33
N ALA A 99 -4.41 -25.89 14.45
CA ALA A 99 -4.52 -26.97 13.46
C ALA A 99 -4.29 -28.38 14.03
N LEU A 100 -3.55 -28.53 15.13
CA LEU A 100 -3.36 -29.81 15.83
C LEU A 100 -4.56 -30.22 16.70
N LYS A 101 -5.51 -29.30 16.91
CA LYS A 101 -6.68 -29.52 17.77
C LYS A 101 -7.98 -29.72 16.97
N GLY A 102 -7.90 -29.64 15.64
CA GLY A 102 -8.94 -30.03 14.69
C GLY A 102 -8.67 -31.40 14.10
#